data_AF-A0A5B6W3S3-F1
#
_entry.id   AF-A0A5B6W3S3-F1
#
_cell.length_a   1.000
_cell.length_b   1.000
_cell.length_c   1.000
_cell.angle_alpha   90.00
_cell.angle_beta   90.00
_cell.angle_gamma   90.00
#
_symmetry.space_group_name_H-M   'P 1'
#
loop_
_entity.id
_entity.type
_entity.pdbx_description
1 polymer ?
#
loop_
_entity_poly.entity_id
_entity_poly.type
_entity_poly.pdbx_seq_one_letter_code
_entity_poly.pdbx_strand_id
1 'polypeptide(L)'
;MEKIRYRCGYVNGIEVDPEGTRGGLCLAWKQGVSVTLRQFSKRHIDVVIDDEETRGERFPWFVCGDFNEIMYDFEKKGGAQR
;
A
#
# COMPACT_ATOMS: atom_id res chain seq x y z
N MET A 1 -1.79 8.85 1.28
CA MET A 1 -0.51 8.19 0.92
C MET A 1 0.01 8.53 -0.48
N GLU A 2 -0.84 9.08 -1.33
CA GLU A 2 -0.58 9.50 -2.70
C GLU A 2 0.74 10.26 -2.95
N LYS A 3 1.05 11.32 -2.19
CA LYS A 3 2.28 12.11 -2.41
C LYS A 3 3.57 11.29 -2.19
N ILE A 4 3.57 10.38 -1.23
CA ILE A 4 4.72 9.49 -0.97
C ILE A 4 4.82 8.46 -2.09
N ARG A 5 3.69 7.85 -2.45
CA ARG A 5 3.58 6.91 -3.55
C ARG A 5 4.19 7.47 -4.84
N TYR A 6 3.79 8.69 -5.22
CA TYR A 6 4.33 9.38 -6.39
C TYR A 6 5.82 9.70 -6.25
N ARG A 7 6.30 10.14 -5.08
CA ARG A 7 7.73 10.38 -4.83
C ARG A 7 8.59 9.12 -4.93
N CYS A 8 8.05 7.95 -4.58
CA CYS A 8 8.69 6.66 -4.78
C CYS A 8 8.53 6.12 -6.22
N GLY A 9 7.90 6.89 -7.10
CA GLY A 9 7.67 6.58 -8.50
C GLY A 9 6.63 5.48 -8.73
N TYR A 10 5.79 5.17 -7.75
CA TYR A 10 4.63 4.32 -7.95
C TYR A 10 3.49 5.22 -8.47
N VAL A 11 2.96 4.88 -9.64
CA VAL A 11 1.94 5.71 -10.31
C VAL A 11 0.53 5.27 -9.94
N ASN A 12 0.36 4.00 -9.58
CA ASN A 12 -0.92 3.41 -9.24
C ASN A 12 -0.94 3.00 -7.77
N GLY A 13 -2.11 3.06 -7.13
CA GLY A 13 -2.28 2.56 -5.78
C GLY A 13 -3.72 2.55 -5.28
N ILE A 14 -3.96 1.79 -4.21
CA ILE A 14 -5.21 1.67 -3.46
C ILE A 14 -4.92 2.09 -2.02
N GLU A 15 -5.75 2.98 -1.50
CA GLU A 15 -5.66 3.46 -0.12
C GLU A 15 -6.92 3.04 0.63
N VAL A 16 -6.74 2.52 1.85
CA VAL A 16 -7.83 2.22 2.77
C VAL A 16 -7.65 3.10 3.99
N ASP A 17 -8.64 3.97 4.21
CA ASP A 17 -8.61 4.89 5.33
C ASP A 17 -8.48 4.17 6.67
N PRO A 18 -7.69 4.73 7.61
CA PRO A 18 -7.59 4.21 8.96
C PRO A 18 -8.96 4.18 9.67
N GLU A 19 -9.06 3.37 10.71
CA GLU A 19 -10.20 3.35 11.62
C GLU A 19 -9.69 3.38 13.07
N GLY A 20 -10.12 4.39 13.83
CA GLY A 20 -9.65 4.64 15.19
C GLY A 20 -8.18 5.08 15.23
N THR A 21 -7.38 4.45 16.10
CA THR A 21 -5.95 4.77 16.30
C THR A 21 -5.00 3.97 15.41
N ARG A 22 -5.54 3.11 14.52
CA ARG A 22 -4.73 2.25 13.65
C ARG A 22 -4.28 3.01 12.41
N GLY A 23 -3.12 2.65 11.87
CA GLY A 23 -2.67 3.16 10.58
C GLY A 23 -3.55 2.68 9.43
N GLY A 24 -3.56 3.46 8.34
CA GLY A 24 -4.24 3.10 7.10
C GLY A 24 -3.44 2.07 6.31
N LEU A 25 -4.11 1.37 5.38
CA LEU A 25 -3.43 0.46 4.45
C LEU A 25 -3.21 1.19 3.13
N CYS A 26 -2.03 1.01 2.54
CA CYS A 26 -1.77 1.46 1.19
C CYS A 26 -1.09 0.35 0.40
N LEU A 27 -1.64 0.12 -0.78
CA LEU A 27 -1.07 -0.72 -1.82
C LEU A 27 -0.64 0.20 -2.97
N ALA A 28 0.60 0.08 -3.45
CA ALA A 28 1.11 0.85 -4.57
C ALA A 28 1.89 -0.02 -5.57
N TRP A 29 1.82 0.31 -6.86
CA TRP A 29 2.51 -0.41 -7.93
C TRP A 29 2.94 0.50 -9.09
N LYS A 30 3.87 -0.01 -9.92
CA LYS A 30 4.43 0.67 -11.09
C LYS A 30 3.49 0.59 -12.29
N GLN A 31 3.77 1.37 -13.33
CA GLN A 31 3.12 1.22 -14.63
C GLN A 31 3.49 -0.15 -15.24
N GLY A 32 2.57 -0.75 -16.00
CA GLY A 32 2.78 -2.07 -16.61
C GLY A 32 2.47 -3.26 -15.69
N VAL A 33 1.98 -3.01 -14.47
CA VAL A 33 1.43 -4.07 -13.62
C VAL A 33 -0.08 -3.95 -13.59
N SER A 34 -0.76 -4.99 -14.06
CA SER A 34 -2.20 -5.11 -13.97
C SER A 34 -2.58 -5.69 -12.60
N VAL A 35 -3.25 -4.89 -11.79
CA VAL A 35 -3.70 -5.26 -10.44
C VAL A 35 -5.20 -5.07 -10.36
N THR A 36 -5.92 -6.13 -10.02
CA THR A 36 -7.38 -6.13 -9.84
C THR A 36 -7.73 -6.34 -8.38
N LEU A 37 -8.46 -5.39 -7.80
CA LEU A 37 -8.96 -5.50 -6.43
C LEU A 37 -10.05 -6.57 -6.33
N ARG A 38 -9.88 -7.55 -5.43
CA ARG A 38 -10.88 -8.60 -5.15
C ARG A 38 -11.77 -8.19 -3.99
N GLN A 39 -11.16 -7.92 -2.85
CA GLN A 39 -11.83 -7.40 -1.67
C GLN A 39 -10.85 -6.57 -0.84
N PHE A 40 -11.39 -5.73 0.03
CA PHE A 40 -10.60 -5.09 1.06
C PHE A 40 -11.41 -4.95 2.34
N SER A 41 -10.69 -4.77 3.43
CA SER A 41 -11.23 -4.33 4.72
C SER A 41 -10.25 -3.34 5.33
N LYS A 42 -10.60 -2.82 6.51
CA LYS A 42 -9.70 -2.00 7.33
C LYS A 42 -8.44 -2.75 7.80
N ARG A 43 -8.33 -4.06 7.53
CA ARG A 43 -7.23 -4.93 7.98
C ARG A 43 -6.52 -5.67 6.86
N HIS A 44 -7.08 -5.72 5.66
CA HIS A 44 -6.47 -6.42 4.53
C HIS A 44 -6.87 -5.80 3.20
N ILE A 45 -5.99 -5.93 2.22
CA ILE A 45 -6.26 -5.66 0.81
C ILE A 45 -5.95 -6.97 0.08
N ASP A 46 -6.94 -7.48 -0.66
CA ASP A 46 -6.82 -8.70 -1.46
C ASP A 46 -6.90 -8.32 -2.95
N VAL A 47 -5.89 -8.71 -3.71
CA VAL A 47 -5.75 -8.38 -5.13
C VAL A 47 -5.32 -9.58 -5.95
N VAL A 48 -5.74 -9.61 -7.20
CA VAL A 48 -5.21 -10.50 -8.24
C VAL A 48 -4.28 -9.68 -9.12
N ILE A 49 -3.09 -10.20 -9.36
CA ILE A 49 -2.13 -9.63 -10.29
C ILE A 49 -2.20 -10.46 -11.56
N ASP A 50 -2.41 -9.79 -12.70
CA ASP A 50 -2.36 -10.43 -14.00
C ASP A 50 -0.93 -10.36 -14.55
N ASP A 51 -0.41 -11.50 -14.98
CA ASP A 51 0.98 -11.72 -15.39
C ASP A 51 1.11 -11.89 -16.91
N GLU A 52 0.09 -11.50 -17.69
CA GLU A 52 0.16 -11.63 -19.15
C GLU A 52 1.29 -10.79 -19.78
N GLU A 53 1.68 -9.67 -19.16
CA GLU A 53 2.67 -8.74 -19.72
C GLU A 53 4.11 -8.99 -19.22
N THR A 54 4.29 -9.50 -18.00
CA THR A 54 5.60 -9.79 -17.40
C THR A 54 6.05 -11.22 -17.74
N ARG A 55 6.73 -11.40 -18.88
CA ARG A 55 7.33 -12.67 -19.33
C ARG A 55 8.46 -13.21 -18.43
N GLY A 56 8.18 -13.48 -17.15
CA GLY A 56 9.13 -14.03 -16.19
C GLY A 56 10.10 -13.02 -15.57
N GLU A 57 9.89 -11.72 -15.78
CA GLU A 57 10.65 -10.69 -15.06
C GLU A 57 10.00 -10.46 -13.69
N ARG A 58 10.73 -10.91 -12.65
CA ARG A 58 10.59 -10.61 -11.22
C ARG A 58 9.52 -9.55 -10.93
N PHE A 59 8.42 -9.96 -10.26
CA PHE A 59 7.34 -9.06 -9.82
C PHE A 59 7.90 -7.70 -9.40
N PRO A 60 7.52 -6.59 -10.05
CA PRO A 60 8.24 -5.30 -9.99
C PRO A 60 8.05 -4.52 -8.69
N TRP A 61 8.07 -5.23 -7.56
CA TRP A 61 8.09 -4.75 -6.18
C TRP A 61 6.71 -4.21 -5.74
N PHE A 62 6.15 -4.89 -4.74
CA PHE A 62 4.88 -4.57 -4.08
C PHE A 62 5.20 -4.00 -2.70
N VAL A 63 4.63 -2.85 -2.38
CA VAL A 63 4.75 -2.26 -1.04
C VAL A 63 3.38 -2.30 -0.39
N CYS A 64 3.26 -3.09 0.67
CA CYS A 64 2.14 -3.08 1.59
C CYS A 64 2.64 -2.80 3.00
N GLY A 65 1.88 -2.01 3.74
CA GLY A 65 2.19 -1.70 5.13
C GLY A 65 1.26 -0.63 5.65
N ASP A 66 1.22 -0.50 6.97
CA ASP A 66 0.83 0.75 7.57
C ASP A 66 1.96 1.77 7.33
N PHE A 67 1.61 2.92 6.76
CA PHE A 67 2.57 4.00 6.55
C PHE A 67 2.62 4.95 7.75
N ASN A 68 2.18 4.48 8.92
CA ASN A 68 2.24 5.25 10.17
C ASN A 68 3.67 5.70 10.48
N GLU A 69 4.69 5.00 10.00
CA GLU A 69 6.10 5.38 10.17
C GLU A 69 6.60 6.45 9.18
N ILE A 70 5.92 6.65 8.05
CA ILE A 70 6.44 7.48 6.94
C ILE A 70 5.75 8.85 6.88
N MET A 71 4.57 8.99 7.51
CA MET A 71 3.83 10.26 7.51
C MET A 71 4.51 11.28 8.42
N TYR A 72 4.60 11.07 9.73
CA TYR A 72 5.41 11.90 10.64
C TYR A 72 5.66 11.22 11.99
N ASP A 73 6.86 11.36 12.56
CA ASP A 73 7.22 10.77 13.85
C ASP A 73 6.34 11.28 15.03
N PHE A 74 5.74 12.47 14.88
CA PHE A 74 4.83 13.08 15.86
C PHE A 74 3.39 12.55 15.83
N GLU A 75 2.98 11.82 14.80
CA GLU A 75 1.66 11.18 14.73
C GLU A 75 1.56 9.93 15.63
N LYS A 76 2.67 9.52 16.26
CA LYS A 76 2.70 8.48 17.28
C LYS A 76 1.99 8.91 18.57
N LYS A 77 0.66 8.99 18.55
CA LYS A 77 -0.17 8.98 19.78
C LYS A 77 -0.76 7.59 19.98
N GLY A 78 -0.08 6.80 20.80
CA GLY A 78 -0.55 5.48 21.23
C GLY A 78 0.28 4.33 20.68
N GLY A 79 1.49 4.15 21.21
CA GLY A 79 2.12 2.84 21.27
C GLY A 79 1.75 2.16 22.60
N ALA A 80 1.56 0.85 22.60
CA ALA A 80 1.42 0.11 23.86
C ALA A 80 2.70 0.33 24.69
N GLN A 81 2.54 0.81 25.92
CA GLN A 81 3.63 0.85 26.90
C GLN A 81 3.98 -0.61 27.22
N ARG A 82 5.08 -1.10 26.63
CA ARG A 82 5.62 -2.43 26.95
C ARG A 82 6.49 -2.34 28.19
#